data_AF-A0A1Y3BY02-F1
#
_entry.id   AF-A0A1Y3BY02-F1
#
_cell.length_a   1.000
_cell.length_b   1.000
_cell.length_c   1.000
_cell.angle_alpha   90.00
_cell.angle_beta   90.00
_cell.angle_gamma   90.00
#
_symmetry.space_group_name_H-M   'P 1'
#
loop_
_entity.id
_entity.type
_entity.pdbx_description
1 polymer ?
#
loop_
_entity_poly.entity_id
_entity_poly.type
_entity_poly.pdbx_seq_one_letter_code
_entity_poly.pdbx_strand_id
1 'polypeptide(L)'
;MVHNYHCSHHMWIGGFLMLVLLRMQPFYGRDYDPTTRSTIYYRVLRHRDAIISHLNGLYISRLSRFGLLFIMIHGALGRPQDMFSDTAIQLQPVFAQWIQTHALALVQRSGATASTSLTWGAVI
;
A
#
# COMPACT_ATOMS: atom_id res chain seq x y z
N MET A 1 0.51 -19.73 -18.61
CA MET A 1 -0.63 -19.16 -17.86
C MET A 1 -0.85 -19.75 -16.46
N VAL A 2 -0.15 -20.81 -16.04
CA VAL A 2 -0.40 -21.52 -14.76
C VAL A 2 0.30 -20.88 -13.53
N HIS A 3 1.28 -20.00 -13.72
CA HIS A 3 2.11 -19.50 -12.60
C HIS A 3 1.46 -18.45 -11.69
N ASN A 4 0.39 -17.77 -12.14
CA ASN A 4 -0.20 -16.64 -11.40
C ASN A 4 -1.31 -17.05 -10.40
N TYR A 5 -1.85 -18.26 -10.51
CA TYR A 5 -2.96 -18.70 -9.66
C TYR A 5 -2.55 -18.84 -8.19
N HIS A 6 -1.32 -19.26 -7.91
CA HIS A 6 -0.83 -19.43 -6.54
C HIS A 6 -0.76 -18.09 -5.79
N CYS A 7 -0.26 -17.04 -6.43
CA CYS A 7 -0.18 -15.71 -5.83
C CYS A 7 -1.59 -15.13 -5.57
N SER A 8 -2.45 -15.12 -6.60
CA SER A 8 -3.82 -14.62 -6.47
C SER A 8 -4.60 -15.39 -5.40
N HIS A 9 -4.45 -16.71 -5.34
CA HIS A 9 -5.10 -17.56 -4.33
C HIS A 9 -4.71 -17.15 -2.91
N HIS A 10 -3.41 -16.94 -2.64
CA HIS A 10 -2.95 -16.52 -1.32
C HIS A 10 -3.37 -15.08 -0.99
N MET A 11 -3.41 -14.17 -1.98
CA MET A 11 -3.94 -12.82 -1.78
C MET A 11 -5.42 -12.85 -1.38
N TRP A 12 -6.22 -13.68 -2.05
CA TRP A 12 -7.64 -13.87 -1.71
C TRP A 12 -7.82 -14.47 -0.31
N ILE A 13 -7.11 -15.56 0.00
CA ILE A 13 -7.17 -16.19 1.33
C ILE A 13 -6.74 -15.18 2.41
N GLY A 14 -5.65 -14.43 2.20
CA GLY A 14 -5.21 -13.39 3.13
C GLY A 14 -6.27 -12.31 3.36
N GLY A 15 -6.94 -11.86 2.30
CA GLY A 15 -8.07 -10.93 2.39
C GLY A 15 -9.23 -11.49 3.20
N PHE A 16 -9.62 -12.75 2.97
CA PHE A 16 -10.68 -13.41 3.74
C PHE A 16 -10.31 -13.56 5.21
N LEU A 17 -9.08 -13.97 5.53
CA LEU A 17 -8.62 -14.10 6.92
C LEU A 17 -8.63 -12.74 7.64
N MET A 18 -8.25 -11.65 6.96
CA MET A 18 -8.33 -10.30 7.53
C MET A 18 -9.77 -9.89 7.87
N LEU A 19 -10.74 -10.20 7.00
CA LEU A 19 -12.17 -9.94 7.25
C LEU A 19 -12.72 -10.78 8.41
N VAL A 20 -12.29 -12.04 8.55
CA VAL A 20 -12.66 -12.91 9.68
C VAL A 20 -12.13 -12.34 11.00
N LEU A 21 -10.89 -11.84 11.03
CA LEU A 21 -10.32 -11.19 12.22
C LEU A 21 -11.09 -9.91 12.60
N LEU A 22 -11.52 -9.12 11.62
CA LEU A 22 -12.34 -7.92 11.84
C LEU A 22 -13.74 -8.27 12.39
N ARG A 23 -14.29 -9.44 12.05
CA ARG A 23 -15.58 -9.91 12.58
C ARG A 23 -15.53 -10.22 14.08
N MET A 24 -14.34 -10.33 14.68
CA MET A 24 -14.14 -10.51 16.12
C MET A 24 -14.39 -9.23 16.93
N GLN A 25 -14.74 -8.11 16.29
CA GLN A 25 -15.09 -6.84 16.95
C GLN A 25 -16.10 -6.95 18.13
N PRO A 26 -17.12 -7.84 18.11
CA PRO A 26 -18.01 -8.05 19.26
C PRO A 26 -17.30 -8.55 20.53
N PHE A 27 -16.18 -9.28 20.42
CA PHE A 27 -15.41 -9.73 21.59
C PHE A 27 -14.81 -8.54 22.34
N TYR A 28 -14.31 -7.53 21.62
CA TYR A 28 -13.70 -6.34 22.22
C TYR A 28 -14.69 -5.43 22.95
N GLY A 29 -15.99 -5.50 22.63
CA GLY A 29 -17.02 -4.74 23.36
C GLY A 29 -17.59 -5.50 24.56
N ARG A 30 -17.52 -6.84 24.56
CA ARG A 30 -18.10 -7.69 25.59
C ARG A 30 -17.22 -7.79 26.84
N ASP A 31 -15.92 -7.94 26.63
CA ASP A 31 -14.96 -8.19 27.72
C ASP A 31 -14.22 -6.92 28.15
N TYR A 32 -14.65 -5.76 27.65
CA TYR A 32 -14.03 -4.48 27.94
C TYR A 32 -14.62 -3.83 29.19
N ASP A 33 -13.75 -3.57 30.17
CA ASP A 33 -14.09 -2.82 31.38
C ASP A 33 -13.76 -1.31 31.19
N PRO A 34 -14.78 -0.43 31.10
CA PRO A 34 -14.58 1.01 30.90
C PRO A 34 -14.03 1.75 32.13
N THR A 35 -13.89 1.07 33.28
CA THR A 35 -13.28 1.65 34.48
C THR A 35 -11.75 1.73 34.37
N THR A 36 -11.14 0.96 33.46
CA THR A 36 -9.69 0.90 33.24
C THR A 36 -9.16 2.04 32.35
N ARG A 37 -9.23 3.27 32.87
CA ARG A 37 -8.96 4.53 32.10
C ARG A 37 -7.50 4.79 31.73
N SER A 38 -6.54 4.01 32.25
CA SER A 38 -5.11 4.14 31.95
C SER A 38 -4.68 3.37 30.69
N THR A 39 -5.55 2.53 30.13
CA THR A 39 -5.21 1.68 28.99
C THR A 39 -5.10 2.48 27.68
N ILE A 40 -4.25 2.02 26.77
CA ILE A 40 -4.15 2.59 25.42
C ILE A 40 -5.47 2.44 24.65
N TYR A 41 -6.20 1.36 24.90
CA TYR A 41 -7.48 1.06 24.27
C TYR A 41 -8.54 2.12 24.63
N TYR A 42 -8.65 2.49 25.92
CA TYR A 42 -9.52 3.58 26.37
C TYR A 42 -9.19 4.91 25.66
N ARG A 43 -7.90 5.24 25.52
CA ARG A 43 -7.45 6.48 24.86
C ARG A 43 -7.77 6.50 23.36
N VAL A 44 -7.60 5.38 22.66
CA VAL A 44 -7.96 5.25 21.24
C VAL A 44 -9.47 5.42 21.04
N LEU A 45 -10.30 4.77 21.88
CA LEU A 45 -11.75 4.92 21.81
C LEU A 45 -12.21 6.36 22.05
N ARG A 46 -11.57 7.08 22.98
CA ARG A 46 -11.90 8.49 23.28
C ARG A 46 -11.61 9.45 22.11
N HIS A 47 -10.68 9.11 21.23
CA HIS A 47 -10.32 9.92 20.06
C HIS A 47 -10.75 9.28 18.73
N ARG A 48 -11.66 8.29 18.77
CA ARG A 48 -12.08 7.53 17.59
C ARG A 48 -12.61 8.42 16.47
N ASP A 49 -13.31 9.51 16.79
CA ASP A 49 -13.88 10.40 15.79
C ASP A 49 -12.80 11.19 15.06
N ALA A 50 -11.71 11.56 15.75
CA ALA A 50 -10.52 12.14 15.12
C ALA A 50 -9.81 11.10 14.23
N ILE A 51 -9.67 9.85 14.67
CA ILE A 51 -9.07 8.79 13.87
C ILE A 51 -9.90 8.53 12.60
N ILE A 52 -11.23 8.40 12.75
CA ILE A 52 -12.15 8.16 11.64
C ILE A 52 -12.15 9.34 10.66
N SER A 53 -12.14 10.59 11.14
CA SER A 53 -12.13 11.76 10.25
C SER A 53 -10.82 11.90 9.48
N HIS A 54 -9.67 11.59 10.08
CA HIS A 54 -8.39 11.57 9.38
C HIS A 54 -8.33 10.44 8.33
N LEU A 55 -8.82 9.24 8.66
CA LEU A 55 -8.91 8.14 7.70
C LEU A 55 -9.85 8.47 6.54
N ASN A 56 -10.99 9.13 6.81
CA ASN A 56 -11.89 9.62 5.78
C ASN A 56 -11.23 10.69 4.90
N GLY A 57 -10.50 11.62 5.52
CA GLY A 57 -9.72 12.63 4.80
C GLY A 57 -8.66 11.99 3.89
N LEU A 58 -7.94 10.97 4.38
CA LEU A 58 -7.01 10.19 3.55
C LEU A 58 -7.74 9.48 2.42
N TYR A 59 -8.90 8.87 2.65
CA TYR A 59 -9.67 8.22 1.59
C TYR A 59 -10.04 9.21 0.48
N ILE A 60 -10.57 10.38 0.84
CA ILE A 60 -10.91 11.44 -0.12
C ILE A 60 -9.64 11.93 -0.84
N SER A 61 -8.52 12.11 -0.14
CA SER A 61 -7.27 12.52 -0.77
C SER A 61 -6.75 11.47 -1.77
N ARG A 62 -7.09 10.19 -1.61
CA ARG A 62 -6.73 9.12 -2.58
C ARG A 62 -7.59 9.14 -3.84
N LEU A 63 -8.78 9.75 -3.84
CA LEU A 63 -9.61 9.91 -5.05
C LEU A 63 -8.92 10.76 -6.12
N SER A 64 -7.95 11.59 -5.73
CA SER A 64 -7.05 12.30 -6.67
C SER A 64 -6.33 11.35 -7.63
N ARG A 65 -6.04 10.11 -7.21
CA ARG A 65 -5.40 9.07 -8.02
C ARG A 65 -6.35 8.46 -9.05
N PHE A 66 -7.64 8.41 -8.74
CA PHE A 66 -8.68 8.11 -9.73
C PHE A 66 -8.86 9.29 -10.70
N GLY A 67 -8.72 10.52 -10.20
CA GLY A 67 -8.59 11.75 -10.99
C GLY A 67 -7.52 11.69 -12.08
N LEU A 68 -6.41 10.98 -11.83
CA LEU A 68 -5.36 10.76 -12.82
C LEU A 68 -5.87 10.00 -14.05
N LEU A 69 -6.85 9.10 -13.91
CA LEU A 69 -7.43 8.40 -15.06
C LEU A 69 -8.14 9.37 -16.02
N PHE A 70 -8.79 10.42 -15.48
CA PHE A 70 -9.41 11.45 -16.30
C PHE A 70 -8.37 12.30 -17.04
N ILE A 71 -7.20 12.56 -16.43
CA ILE A 71 -6.15 13.28 -17.15
C ILE A 71 -5.51 12.43 -18.26
N MET A 72 -5.64 11.10 -18.22
CA MET A 72 -5.21 10.23 -19.32
C MET A 72 -6.08 10.42 -20.58
N ILE A 73 -7.30 10.97 -20.47
CA ILE A 73 -8.16 11.21 -21.64
C ILE A 73 -7.57 12.24 -22.61
N HIS A 74 -6.64 13.08 -22.15
CA HIS A 74 -5.92 14.02 -23.01
C HIS A 74 -5.21 13.30 -24.17
N GLY A 75 -4.74 12.06 -23.96
CA GLY A 75 -4.22 11.21 -25.03
C GLY A 75 -5.25 10.90 -26.12
N ALA A 76 -6.47 10.55 -25.72
CA ALA A 76 -7.57 10.29 -26.64
C ALA A 76 -8.05 11.57 -27.36
N LEU A 77 -7.83 12.74 -26.77
CA LEU A 77 -8.13 14.06 -27.35
C LEU A 77 -7.00 14.62 -28.23
N GLY A 78 -5.96 13.83 -28.53
CA GLY A 78 -4.84 14.26 -29.38
C GLY A 78 -3.85 15.19 -28.68
N ARG A 79 -3.82 15.21 -27.33
CA ARG A 79 -2.86 15.94 -26.50
C ARG A 79 -2.03 14.99 -25.63
N PRO A 80 -1.21 14.11 -26.23
CA PRO A 80 -0.43 13.13 -25.49
C PRO A 80 0.61 13.75 -24.55
N GLN A 81 1.08 14.97 -24.84
CA GLN A 81 2.02 15.71 -23.99
C GLN A 81 1.44 16.11 -22.61
N ASP A 82 0.12 16.15 -22.48
CA ASP A 82 -0.56 16.52 -21.22
C ASP A 82 -0.91 15.26 -20.37
N MET A 83 -0.52 14.07 -20.83
CA MET A 83 -0.75 12.82 -20.09
C MET A 83 0.30 12.60 -19.01
N PHE A 84 -0.09 11.87 -17.95
CA PHE A 84 0.90 11.26 -17.07
C PHE A 84 1.46 9.98 -17.74
N SER A 85 2.72 10.01 -18.16
CA SER A 85 3.39 8.88 -18.81
C SER A 85 4.91 9.00 -18.70
N ASP A 86 5.64 7.96 -19.08
CA ASP A 86 7.10 7.97 -19.08
C ASP A 86 7.69 8.95 -20.10
N THR A 87 6.92 9.40 -21.10
CA THR A 87 7.40 10.30 -22.17
C THR A 87 6.82 11.71 -22.10
N ALA A 88 5.79 11.92 -21.28
CA ALA A 88 5.14 13.21 -21.07
C ALA A 88 5.35 13.67 -19.61
N ILE A 89 4.29 13.88 -18.83
CA ILE A 89 4.41 14.29 -17.43
C ILE A 89 4.72 13.06 -16.58
N GLN A 90 5.96 12.95 -16.10
CA GLN A 90 6.41 11.75 -15.39
C GLN A 90 6.05 11.76 -13.90
N LEU A 91 5.51 10.64 -13.41
CA LEU A 91 5.30 10.37 -11.98
C LEU A 91 6.17 9.17 -11.56
N GLN A 92 7.46 9.42 -11.35
CA GLN A 92 8.40 8.34 -11.02
C GLN A 92 8.30 7.90 -9.55
N PRO A 93 8.37 6.58 -9.26
CA PRO A 93 8.41 6.07 -7.88
C PRO A 93 9.83 6.15 -7.31
N VAL A 94 10.38 7.37 -7.16
CA VAL A 94 11.78 7.63 -6.77
C VAL A 94 12.18 6.91 -5.48
N PHE A 95 11.28 6.83 -4.50
CA PHE A 95 11.56 6.09 -3.25
C PHE A 95 11.70 4.59 -3.46
N ALA A 96 10.90 3.98 -4.33
CA ALA A 96 11.04 2.55 -4.63
C ALA A 96 12.36 2.30 -5.39
N GLN A 97 12.69 3.16 -6.36
CA GLN A 97 13.96 3.10 -7.08
C GLN A 97 15.16 3.26 -6.13
N TRP A 98 15.07 4.17 -5.17
CA TRP A 98 16.10 4.36 -4.14
C TRP A 98 16.27 3.11 -3.27
N ILE A 99 15.19 2.44 -2.87
CA ILE A 99 15.30 1.15 -2.16
C ILE A 99 15.97 0.09 -3.04
N GLN A 100 15.63 0.05 -4.34
CA GLN A 100 16.26 -0.88 -5.31
C GLN A 100 17.78 -0.67 -5.35
N THR A 101 18.26 0.58 -5.43
CA THR A 101 19.72 0.85 -5.49
C THR A 101 20.44 0.46 -4.20
N HIS A 102 19.81 0.65 -3.04
CA HIS A 102 20.38 0.24 -1.75
C HIS A 102 20.48 -1.28 -1.61
N ALA A 103 19.47 -2.01 -2.07
CA ALA A 103 19.50 -3.47 -2.08
C ALA A 103 20.67 -4.00 -2.91
N LEU A 104 20.98 -3.38 -4.05
CA LEU A 104 22.11 -3.73 -4.90
C LEU A 104 23.47 -3.42 -4.25
N ALA A 105 23.60 -2.25 -3.63
CA ALA A 105 24.82 -1.87 -2.91
C ALA A 105 25.11 -2.81 -1.73
N LEU A 106 24.08 -3.31 -1.05
CA LEU A 106 24.22 -4.27 0.06
C LEU A 106 24.74 -5.64 -0.42
N VAL A 107 24.30 -6.11 -1.58
CA VAL A 107 24.79 -7.36 -2.20
C VAL A 107 26.29 -7.23 -2.54
N GLN A 108 26.69 -6.12 -3.16
CA GLN A 108 28.09 -5.86 -3.51
C GLN A 108 28.98 -5.78 -2.26
N ARG A 109 28.47 -5.20 -1.16
CA ARG A 109 29.22 -5.07 0.10
C ARG A 109 29.29 -6.37 0.90
N SER A 110 28.28 -7.24 0.82
CA SER A 110 28.23 -8.49 1.60
C SER A 110 29.01 -9.64 0.96
N GLY A 111 29.45 -9.49 -0.29
CA GLY A 111 30.04 -10.59 -1.07
C GLY A 111 29.00 -11.64 -1.48
N ALA A 112 27.71 -11.34 -1.36
CA ALA A 112 26.65 -12.20 -1.85
C ALA A 112 26.70 -12.27 -3.38
N THR A 113 26.56 -13.48 -3.92
CA THR A 113 26.65 -13.75 -5.37
C THR A 113 25.35 -13.45 -6.12
N ALA A 114 24.26 -13.16 -5.41
CA ALA A 114 22.97 -12.85 -5.99
C ALA A 114 22.15 -11.91 -5.09
N SER A 115 21.22 -11.19 -5.72
CA SER A 115 20.21 -10.39 -5.03
C SER A 115 19.15 -11.28 -4.37
N THR A 116 18.37 -10.71 -3.43
CA THR A 116 17.28 -11.43 -2.75
C THR A 116 16.13 -11.82 -3.68
N SER A 117 16.07 -11.23 -4.88
CA SER A 117 15.15 -11.60 -5.96
C SER A 117 15.65 -11.03 -7.29
N LEU A 118 15.56 -11.81 -8.36
CA LEU A 118 15.92 -11.37 -9.73
C LEU A 118 15.09 -10.15 -10.19
N THR A 119 13.94 -9.90 -9.57
CA THR A 119 13.08 -8.73 -9.85
C THR A 119 13.74 -7.39 -9.54
N TRP A 120 14.81 -7.37 -8.73
CA TRP A 120 15.59 -6.16 -8.44
C TRP A 120 16.56 -5.79 -9.57
N GLY A 121 16.65 -6.60 -10.64
CA GLY A 121 17.41 -6.27 -11.84
C GLY A 121 18.90 -6.68 -11.81
N ALA A 122 19.35 -7.42 -10.80
CA ALA A 122 20.74 -7.88 -10.72
C ALA A 122 20.88 -9.41 -10.67
N VAL A 123 21.48 -9.94 -11.73
CA VAL A 123 22.43 -11.05 -11.68
C VAL A 123 23.81 -10.40 -11.77
N ILE A 124 24.71 -10.73 -10.85
CA ILE A 124 26.13 -10.35 -10.95
C ILE A 124 26.86 -11.44 -11.73
#